data_AF-G0IZ69-F1
#
_entry.id   AF-G0IZ69-F1
#
_cell.length_a   1.000
_cell.length_b   1.000
_cell.length_c   1.000
_cell.angle_alpha   90.00
_cell.angle_beta   90.00
_cell.angle_gamma   90.00
#
_symmetry.space_group_name_H-M   'P 1'
#
loop_
_entity.id
_entity.type
_entity.pdbx_description
1 polymer ?
#
loop_
_entity_poly.entity_id
_entity_poly.type
_entity_poly.pdbx_seq_one_letter_code
_entity_poly.pdbx_strand_id
1 'polypeptide(L)'
;MSNQNTRAEKLKVLFATHPKTDLFYMTSDDVAFFEQHRADAYAQRLKDKKVTPCQRSVPQAIENLEEGKADTTAESEEDKDILMEKYEELIGSKAPANIKLDTLKKRVAEAEAEAEKEN
;
A
#
# COMPACT_ATOMS: atom_id res chain seq x y z
N MET A 1 38.90 -14.69 -2.32
CA MET A 1 37.46 -14.98 -2.24
C MET A 1 36.75 -13.72 -1.79
N SER A 2 36.34 -12.87 -2.72
CA SER A 2 35.61 -11.65 -2.41
C SER A 2 34.17 -12.06 -2.07
N ASN A 3 33.84 -12.17 -0.79
CA ASN A 3 32.48 -12.41 -0.31
C ASN A 3 31.63 -11.17 -0.61
N GLN A 4 31.22 -11.01 -1.86
CA GLN A 4 30.36 -9.92 -2.28
C GLN A 4 28.92 -10.26 -1.88
N ASN A 5 28.62 -10.22 -0.58
CA ASN A 5 27.24 -10.17 -0.05
C ASN A 5 26.61 -8.81 -0.40
N THR A 6 26.62 -8.46 -1.68
CA THR A 6 26.05 -7.22 -2.18
C THR A 6 24.55 -7.30 -2.03
N ARG A 7 23.95 -6.16 -1.66
CA ARG A 7 22.50 -5.98 -1.53
C ARG A 7 21.71 -6.58 -2.70
N ALA A 8 22.23 -6.45 -3.92
CA ALA A 8 21.63 -6.99 -5.14
C ALA A 8 21.63 -8.53 -5.19
N GLU A 9 22.67 -9.20 -4.72
CA GLU A 9 22.73 -10.66 -4.67
C GLU A 9 21.75 -11.23 -3.64
N LYS A 10 21.64 -10.59 -2.47
CA LYS A 10 20.64 -10.96 -1.46
C LYS A 10 19.21 -10.87 -2.02
N LEU A 11 18.91 -9.80 -2.75
CA LEU A 11 17.61 -9.65 -3.42
C LEU A 11 17.36 -10.75 -4.45
N LYS A 12 18.35 -11.08 -5.29
CA LYS A 12 18.22 -12.18 -6.26
C LYS A 12 17.88 -13.49 -5.57
N VAL A 13 18.57 -13.80 -4.46
CA VAL A 13 18.28 -14.99 -3.65
C VAL A 13 16.88 -14.92 -3.06
N LEU A 14 16.48 -13.80 -2.44
CA LEU A 14 15.15 -13.63 -1.86
C LEU A 14 14.03 -13.83 -2.88
N PHE A 15 14.14 -13.21 -4.05
CA PHE A 15 13.19 -13.42 -5.14
C PHE A 15 13.22 -14.86 -5.65
N ALA A 16 14.37 -15.53 -5.70
CA ALA A 16 14.44 -16.93 -6.08
C ALA A 16 13.71 -17.85 -5.06
N THR A 17 13.86 -17.57 -3.76
CA THR A 17 13.22 -18.34 -2.67
C THR A 17 11.72 -18.07 -2.58
N HIS A 18 11.27 -16.86 -2.93
CA HIS A 18 9.88 -16.42 -2.83
C HIS A 18 9.31 -16.04 -4.20
N PRO A 19 8.98 -17.04 -5.05
CA PRO A 19 8.55 -16.76 -6.42
C PRO A 19 7.18 -16.10 -6.54
N LYS A 20 6.37 -16.11 -5.47
CA LYS A 20 5.05 -15.47 -5.40
C LYS A 20 5.09 -14.02 -4.93
N THR A 21 6.26 -13.54 -4.52
CA THR A 21 6.41 -12.20 -3.95
C THR A 21 7.15 -11.32 -4.95
N ASP A 22 6.48 -10.28 -5.40
CA ASP A 22 7.03 -9.36 -6.40
C ASP A 22 7.63 -8.09 -5.79
N LEU A 23 7.36 -7.83 -4.51
CA LEU A 23 7.78 -6.64 -3.77
C LEU A 23 8.38 -7.01 -2.41
N PHE A 24 9.56 -6.45 -2.11
CA PHE A 24 10.19 -6.50 -0.81
C PHE A 24 10.53 -5.09 -0.33
N TYR A 25 10.40 -4.84 0.95
CA TYR A 25 10.84 -3.61 1.60
C TYR A 25 12.17 -3.87 2.28
N MET A 26 13.23 -3.20 1.84
CA MET A 26 14.56 -3.46 2.36
C MET A 26 15.12 -2.26 3.11
N THR A 27 15.61 -2.51 4.32
CA THR A 27 16.20 -1.52 5.22
C THR A 27 17.66 -1.25 4.88
N SER A 28 18.24 -0.23 5.50
CA SER A 28 19.64 0.19 5.32
C SER A 28 20.68 -0.86 5.72
N ASP A 29 20.30 -1.86 6.51
CA ASP A 29 21.14 -2.97 6.95
C ASP A 29 21.01 -4.24 6.08
N ASP A 30 20.39 -4.12 4.90
CA ASP A 30 20.09 -5.22 3.96
C ASP A 30 19.11 -6.28 4.50
N VAL A 31 18.27 -5.96 5.49
CA VAL A 31 17.17 -6.84 5.90
C VAL A 31 15.92 -6.54 5.07
N ALA A 32 15.33 -7.58 4.47
CA ALA A 32 14.14 -7.48 3.64
C ALA A 32 12.88 -7.98 4.37
N PHE A 33 11.78 -7.28 4.17
CA PHE A 33 10.47 -7.60 4.72
C PHE A 33 9.42 -7.66 3.61
N PHE A 34 8.37 -8.46 3.81
CA PHE A 34 7.21 -8.54 2.92
C PHE A 34 6.25 -7.36 3.10
N GLU A 35 6.18 -6.82 4.31
CA GLU A 35 5.23 -5.79 4.71
C GLU A 35 5.97 -4.50 5.06
N GLN A 36 5.47 -3.36 4.55
CA GLN A 36 6.10 -2.06 4.73
C GLN A 36 6.18 -1.66 6.21
N HIS A 37 5.06 -1.78 6.94
CA HIS A 37 4.99 -1.37 8.34
C HIS A 37 5.99 -2.11 9.25
N ARG A 38 6.35 -3.37 8.91
CA ARG A 38 7.39 -4.12 9.63
C ARG A 38 8.79 -3.58 9.33
N ALA A 39 9.05 -3.26 8.06
CA ALA A 39 10.29 -2.61 7.66
C ALA A 39 10.44 -1.24 8.33
N ASP A 40 9.37 -0.46 8.40
CA ASP A 40 9.36 0.86 9.04
C ASP A 40 9.60 0.75 10.55
N ALA A 41 8.90 -0.16 11.23
CA ALA A 41 9.11 -0.42 12.66
C ALA A 41 10.54 -0.89 12.96
N TYR A 42 11.15 -1.66 12.07
CA TYR A 42 12.54 -2.08 12.18
C TYR A 42 13.50 -0.90 11.94
N ALA A 43 13.26 -0.12 10.89
CA ALA A 43 14.06 1.04 10.50
C ALA A 43 14.08 2.12 11.59
N GLN A 44 13.01 2.28 12.38
CA GLN A 44 12.98 3.20 13.52
C GLN A 44 14.10 2.94 14.55
N ARG A 45 14.57 1.70 14.67
CA ARG A 45 15.67 1.31 15.58
C ARG A 45 17.06 1.51 14.97
N LEU A 46 17.14 1.77 13.67
CA LEU A 46 18.38 2.01 12.95
C LEU A 46 18.73 3.51 12.96
N LYS A 47 20.02 3.80 12.72
CA LYS A 47 20.49 5.17 12.49
C LYS A 47 19.91 5.72 11.18
N ASP A 48 19.92 4.89 10.14
CA ASP A 48 19.35 5.20 8.84
C ASP A 48 17.96 4.59 8.71
N LYS A 49 16.93 5.42 8.91
CA LYS A 49 15.52 5.04 8.87
C LYS A 49 14.96 4.85 7.45
N LYS A 50 15.85 4.62 6.48
CA LYS A 50 15.48 4.49 5.08
C LYS A 50 14.99 3.08 4.80
N VAL A 51 13.80 2.99 4.25
CA VAL A 51 13.24 1.76 3.69
C VAL A 51 13.13 1.95 2.18
N THR A 52 13.64 0.99 1.42
CA THR A 52 13.58 1.03 -0.05
C THR A 52 12.70 -0.11 -0.55
N PRO A 53 11.60 0.16 -1.25
CA PRO A 53 10.86 -0.86 -1.96
C PRO A 53 11.71 -1.41 -3.11
N CYS A 54 11.80 -2.72 -3.22
CA CYS A 54 12.56 -3.46 -4.22
C CYS A 54 11.58 -4.40 -4.93
N GLN A 55 11.35 -4.18 -6.22
CA GLN A 55 10.49 -5.03 -7.04
C GLN A 55 11.30 -5.96 -7.96
N ARG A 56 10.71 -7.09 -8.34
CA ARG A 56 11.33 -8.12 -9.20
C ARG A 56 11.51 -7.67 -10.66
N SER A 57 10.72 -6.68 -11.09
CA SER A 57 10.79 -6.08 -12.41
C SER A 57 12.08 -5.24 -12.57
N VAL A 58 13.05 -5.80 -13.27
CA VAL A 58 14.25 -5.11 -13.78
C VAL A 58 13.87 -4.41 -15.11
N PRO A 59 14.40 -3.24 -15.53
CA PRO A 59 15.51 -2.43 -15.03
C PRO A 59 15.14 -1.00 -14.57
N GLN A 60 16.02 -0.40 -13.77
CA GLN A 60 16.28 1.05 -13.63
C GLN A 60 15.18 2.03 -14.09
N ALA A 61 14.28 2.38 -13.19
CA ALA A 61 13.72 3.72 -13.11
C ALA A 61 13.57 4.06 -11.62
N ILE A 62 14.69 4.47 -11.01
CA ILE A 62 14.66 5.20 -9.74
C ILE A 62 14.27 6.64 -10.09
N GLU A 63 13.07 6.82 -10.60
CA GLU A 63 12.35 8.07 -10.75
C GLU A 63 10.88 7.69 -10.51
N ASN A 64 10.17 8.44 -9.68
CA ASN A 64 8.82 8.15 -9.12
C ASN A 64 8.83 7.51 -7.72
N LEU A 65 9.41 8.25 -6.76
CA LEU A 65 8.94 8.25 -5.37
C LEU A 65 8.25 9.58 -5.07
N GLU A 66 7.36 10.01 -5.97
CA GLU A 66 6.27 10.91 -5.63
C GLU A 66 4.98 10.28 -6.14
N GLU A 67 4.04 10.15 -5.21
CA GLU A 67 2.60 9.99 -5.40
C GLU A 67 2.11 8.82 -6.25
N GLY A 68 1.61 7.78 -5.57
CA GLY A 68 0.78 6.79 -6.26
C GLY A 68 0.50 5.54 -5.43
N LYS A 69 -0.57 5.61 -4.64
CA LYS A 69 -1.37 4.49 -4.12
C LYS A 69 -1.04 3.12 -4.72
N ALA A 70 -0.83 2.13 -3.85
CA ALA A 70 -1.79 1.03 -3.71
C ALA A 70 -1.36 0.04 -2.62
N ASP A 71 -2.25 -0.08 -1.64
CA ASP A 71 -2.65 -1.35 -1.04
C ASP A 71 -1.67 -2.07 -0.10
N THR A 72 -1.71 -1.70 1.19
CA THR A 72 -1.94 -2.69 2.27
C THR A 72 -2.44 -1.99 3.54
N THR A 73 -3.76 -2.05 3.76
CA THR A 73 -4.38 -2.23 5.09
C THR A 73 -4.02 -1.22 6.20
N ALA A 74 -4.43 0.02 6.03
CA ALA A 74 -4.86 0.86 7.14
C ALA A 74 -6.18 1.51 6.70
N GLU A 75 -7.29 1.09 7.29
CA GLU A 75 -8.56 1.84 7.23
C GLU A 75 -8.33 3.19 7.90
N SER A 76 -7.73 4.12 7.16
CA SER A 76 -7.50 5.49 7.61
C SER A 76 -8.70 6.34 7.28
N GLU A 77 -8.89 7.41 8.05
CA GLU A 77 -10.03 8.34 7.98
C GLU A 77 -10.27 8.91 6.56
N GLU A 78 -9.23 8.93 5.71
CA GLU A 78 -9.30 9.34 4.31
C GLU A 78 -10.27 8.50 3.46
N ASP A 79 -10.35 7.19 3.69
CA ASP A 79 -11.32 6.32 2.99
C ASP A 79 -12.76 6.62 3.44
N LYS A 80 -12.94 7.05 4.69
CA LYS A 80 -14.25 7.46 5.22
C LYS A 80 -14.72 8.73 4.53
N ASP A 81 -13.84 9.71 4.35
CA ASP A 81 -14.17 10.98 3.72
C ASP A 81 -14.52 10.80 2.24
N ILE A 82 -13.76 9.98 1.50
CA ILE A 82 -14.07 9.65 0.10
C ILE A 82 -15.43 8.93 -0.02
N LEU A 83 -15.73 8.02 0.91
CA LEU A 83 -17.03 7.34 0.94
C LEU A 83 -18.18 8.28 1.33
N MET A 84 -17.93 9.29 2.16
CA MET A 84 -18.93 10.30 2.50
C MET A 84 -19.23 11.23 1.34
N GLU A 85 -18.19 11.63 0.59
CA GLU A 85 -18.33 12.43 -0.63
C GLU A 85 -19.13 11.67 -1.69
N LYS A 86 -18.77 10.41 -1.97
CA LYS A 86 -19.55 9.55 -2.89
C LYS A 86 -20.99 9.31 -2.44
N TYR A 87 -21.21 9.15 -1.13
CA TYR A 87 -22.56 9.03 -0.57
C TYR A 87 -23.38 10.30 -0.82
N GLU A 88 -22.77 11.48 -0.62
CA GLU A 88 -23.43 12.78 -0.86
C GLU A 88 -23.73 12.99 -2.35
N GLU A 89 -22.84 12.58 -3.24
CA GLU A 89 -23.06 12.65 -4.70
C GLU A 89 -24.17 11.73 -5.18
N LEU A 90 -24.18 10.47 -4.74
CA LEU A 90 -25.14 9.46 -5.23
C LEU A 90 -26.52 9.57 -4.57
N ILE A 91 -26.58 9.92 -3.28
CA ILE A 91 -27.83 9.93 -2.51
C ILE A 91 -28.35 11.37 -2.33
N GLY A 92 -27.52 12.40 -2.64
CA GLY A 92 -27.90 13.80 -2.50
C GLY A 92 -28.08 14.24 -1.05
N SER A 93 -27.60 13.47 -0.08
CA SER A 93 -27.74 13.70 1.36
C SER A 93 -26.43 13.44 2.08
N LYS A 94 -26.08 14.29 3.04
CA LYS A 94 -24.87 14.10 3.86
C LYS A 94 -24.99 12.90 4.80
N ALA A 95 -23.98 12.05 4.81
CA ALA A 95 -23.90 10.97 5.77
C ALA A 95 -23.71 11.52 7.21
N PRO A 96 -24.36 10.91 8.23
CA PRO A 96 -24.11 11.30 9.62
C PRO A 96 -22.64 11.09 9.98
N ALA A 97 -21.98 12.06 10.64
CA ALA A 97 -20.55 11.96 11.01
C ALA A 97 -20.21 10.71 11.84
N ASN A 98 -21.19 10.20 12.60
CA ASN A 98 -21.09 9.00 13.43
C ASN A 98 -21.55 7.70 12.75
N ILE A 99 -21.78 7.70 11.44
CA ILE A 99 -22.13 6.50 10.70
C ILE A 99 -20.97 5.51 10.70
N LYS A 100 -21.28 4.22 10.86
CA LYS A 100 -20.29 3.15 10.74
C LYS A 100 -19.86 2.99 9.29
N LEU A 101 -18.57 2.74 9.06
CA LEU A 101 -18.00 2.54 7.73
C LEU A 101 -18.73 1.44 6.94
N ASP A 102 -19.07 0.32 7.56
CA ASP A 102 -19.86 -0.75 6.94
C ASP A 102 -21.21 -0.25 6.39
N THR A 103 -21.92 0.57 7.16
CA THR A 103 -23.22 1.13 6.75
C THR A 103 -23.06 2.12 5.61
N LEU A 104 -22.01 2.95 5.67
CA LEU A 104 -21.70 3.92 4.63
C LEU A 104 -21.35 3.21 3.31
N LYS A 105 -20.43 2.25 3.35
CA LYS A 105 -20.05 1.41 2.19
C LYS A 105 -21.26 0.71 1.58
N LYS A 106 -22.14 0.13 2.42
CA LYS A 106 -23.34 -0.55 1.95
C LYS A 106 -24.28 0.39 1.20
N ARG A 107 -24.51 1.60 1.72
CA ARG A 107 -25.40 2.58 1.09
C ARG A 107 -24.82 3.18 -0.19
N VAL A 108 -23.51 3.46 -0.21
CA VAL A 108 -22.81 3.90 -1.42
C VAL A 108 -22.91 2.83 -2.50
N ALA A 109 -22.65 1.56 -2.18
CA ALA A 109 -22.76 0.45 -3.13
C ALA A 109 -24.20 0.21 -3.63
N GLU A 110 -25.20 0.39 -2.77
CA GLU A 110 -26.61 0.28 -3.15
C GLU A 110 -27.02 1.42 -4.10
N ALA A 111 -26.61 2.66 -3.81
CA ALA A 111 -26.88 3.81 -4.65
C ALA A 111 -26.09 3.78 -5.98
N GLU A 112 -24.86 3.28 -5.97
CA GLU A 112 -24.04 3.07 -7.18
C GLU A 112 -24.69 2.02 -8.10
N ALA A 113 -25.17 0.91 -7.53
CA ALA A 113 -25.88 -0.13 -8.28
C ALA A 113 -27.28 0.31 -8.76
N GLU A 114 -27.89 1.31 -8.13
CA GLU A 114 -29.17 1.90 -8.56
C GLU A 114 -28.94 2.93 -9.68
N ALA A 115 -27.92 3.79 -9.55
CA ALA A 115 -27.48 4.71 -10.59
C ALA A 115 -27.02 4.01 -11.87
N GLU A 116 -26.41 2.82 -11.76
CA GLU A 116 -25.99 2.01 -12.91
C GLU A 116 -27.17 1.31 -13.61
N LYS A 117 -28.34 1.18 -12.96
CA LYS A 117 -29.53 0.56 -13.56
C LYS A 117 -30.46 1.55 -14.26
N GLU A 118 -30.27 2.86 -14.03
CA GLU A 118 -31.12 3.92 -14.62
C GLU A 118 -30.46 4.64 -15.81
N ASN A 119 -29.35 4.10 -16.33
CA ASN A 119 -28.65 4.55 -17.55
C ASN A 119 -28.65 3.44 -18.61
#